data_AF-A0AA88GMP8-F1
#
_entry.id   AF-A0AA88GMP8-F1
#
_cell.length_a   1.000
_cell.length_b   1.000
_cell.length_c   1.000
_cell.angle_alpha   90.00
_cell.angle_beta   90.00
_cell.angle_gamma   90.00
#
_symmetry.space_group_name_H-M   'P 1'
#
loop_
_entity.id
_entity.type
_entity.pdbx_description
1 polymer ?
#
loop_
_entity_poly.entity_id
_entity_poly.type
_entity_poly.pdbx_seq_one_letter_code
_entity_poly.pdbx_strand_id
1 'polypeptide(L)'
;MLASSNSKASEPKKIKILFVTGNENKKKEVQQIMGDEFQVDSLAIELPELQGEIEEISKEKCRIAIQNVLTDPRIAYKYGSEHVIVVEDTSLCFNALNSLPGPYIKWFLEKLGHDGLNKMLVGFEDKSASAVCTLAYWHPQWLQEQLKKMKGHSHLHDHGEGHHHHHHGESGCCDHEHHHGEGHEHASENTECCKGLTPEECCKNKEGGEKCCDKEECCDKEGGDEEWEDEEQHGEHGCCDDHGCCGEVELKLDPLVIRGDTKGMIVPPRSSDEPAFGWDPIFQPEGFSQTYAEMSKEQKNSISHRYKAFKALQEVLLSNK
;
A
#
# COMPACT_ATOMS: atom_id res chain seq x y z
N MET A 1 -22.27 -48.49 27.30
CA MET A 1 -23.05 -47.24 27.07
C MET A 1 -22.11 -46.25 26.40
N LEU A 2 -22.47 -45.81 25.21
CA LEU A 2 -21.62 -45.04 24.30
C LEU A 2 -21.31 -43.65 24.87
N ALA A 3 -20.03 -43.28 24.86
CA ALA A 3 -19.58 -41.91 25.07
C ALA A 3 -19.97 -41.09 23.82
N SER A 4 -20.87 -40.13 24.00
CA SER A 4 -21.25 -39.18 22.95
C SER A 4 -20.12 -38.16 22.78
N SER A 5 -19.29 -38.33 21.76
CA SER A 5 -18.30 -37.35 21.32
C SER A 5 -19.02 -36.15 20.72
N ASN A 6 -19.16 -35.08 21.49
CA ASN A 6 -19.69 -33.81 21.02
C ASN A 6 -18.59 -33.11 20.21
N SER A 7 -18.61 -33.26 18.88
CA SER A 7 -17.76 -32.46 17.98
C SER A 7 -18.20 -31.00 18.09
N LYS A 8 -17.42 -30.17 18.78
CA LYS A 8 -17.60 -28.70 18.72
C LYS A 8 -17.47 -28.30 17.25
N ALA A 9 -18.57 -27.85 16.65
CA ALA A 9 -18.52 -27.15 15.37
C ALA A 9 -17.53 -25.98 15.52
N SER A 10 -16.50 -25.92 14.69
CA SER A 10 -15.56 -24.80 14.68
C SER A 10 -16.34 -23.53 14.39
N GLU A 11 -16.20 -22.51 15.25
CA GLU A 11 -16.82 -21.21 15.03
C GLU A 11 -16.47 -20.68 13.62
N PRO A 12 -17.42 -20.03 12.93
CA PRO A 12 -17.16 -19.51 11.59
C PRO A 12 -16.00 -18.51 11.61
N LYS A 13 -15.02 -18.70 10.71
CA LYS A 13 -13.85 -17.80 10.61
C LYS A 13 -14.34 -16.39 10.26
N LYS A 14 -14.05 -15.42 11.14
CA LYS A 14 -14.37 -14.00 10.95
C LYS A 14 -13.49 -13.38 9.86
N ILE A 15 -14.03 -12.44 9.11
CA ILE A 15 -13.24 -11.61 8.19
C ILE A 15 -12.47 -10.59 9.02
N LYS A 16 -11.15 -10.52 8.83
CA LYS A 16 -10.28 -9.62 9.60
C LYS A 16 -10.06 -8.32 8.84
N ILE A 17 -10.28 -7.19 9.50
CA ILE A 17 -10.03 -5.85 8.99
C ILE A 17 -8.95 -5.21 9.84
N LEU A 18 -7.93 -4.64 9.19
CA LEU A 18 -7.00 -3.73 9.80
C LEU A 18 -7.42 -2.30 9.47
N PHE A 19 -8.05 -1.63 10.42
CA PHE A 19 -8.46 -0.24 10.27
C PHE A 19 -7.33 0.69 10.70
N VAL A 20 -6.76 1.43 9.74
CA VAL A 20 -5.62 2.31 9.99
C VAL A 20 -6.13 3.63 10.55
N THR A 21 -6.14 3.71 11.88
CA THR A 21 -6.62 4.86 12.63
C THR A 21 -5.96 4.92 14.01
N GLY A 22 -5.68 6.13 14.49
CA GLY A 22 -5.33 6.38 15.89
C GLY A 22 -6.52 6.62 16.81
N ASN A 23 -7.76 6.65 16.28
CA ASN A 23 -8.94 6.99 17.04
C ASN A 23 -9.72 5.73 17.48
N GLU A 24 -9.58 5.37 18.75
CA GLU A 24 -10.26 4.20 19.34
C GLU A 24 -11.79 4.32 19.35
N ASN A 25 -12.35 5.54 19.38
CA ASN A 25 -13.80 5.72 19.26
C ASN A 25 -14.30 5.39 17.86
N LYS A 26 -13.54 5.78 16.82
CA LYS A 26 -13.85 5.38 15.44
C LYS A 26 -13.81 3.85 15.29
N LYS A 27 -12.79 3.19 15.84
CA LYS A 27 -12.71 1.72 15.83
C LYS A 27 -13.96 1.08 16.46
N LYS A 28 -14.37 1.54 17.65
CA LYS A 28 -15.57 1.02 18.33
C LYS A 28 -16.82 1.20 17.49
N GLU A 29 -16.99 2.37 16.87
CA GLU A 29 -18.11 2.65 15.98
C GLU A 29 -18.09 1.74 14.75
N VAL A 30 -16.94 1.58 14.10
CA VAL A 30 -16.79 0.69 12.94
C VAL A 30 -17.07 -0.76 13.31
N GLN A 31 -16.54 -1.26 14.44
CA GLN A 31 -16.84 -2.62 14.90
C GLN A 31 -18.34 -2.84 15.16
N GLN A 32 -19.06 -1.82 15.66
CA GLN A 32 -20.52 -1.87 15.83
C GLN A 32 -21.24 -1.97 14.48
N ILE A 33 -20.78 -1.24 13.46
CA ILE A 33 -21.37 -1.28 12.11
C ILE A 33 -21.08 -2.61 11.41
N MET A 34 -19.84 -3.10 11.51
CA MET A 34 -19.39 -4.32 10.84
C MET A 34 -19.99 -5.59 11.47
N GLY A 35 -20.38 -5.56 12.75
CA GLY A 35 -21.03 -6.68 13.43
C GLY A 35 -20.11 -7.87 13.70
N ASP A 36 -20.71 -8.99 14.13
CA ASP A 36 -19.96 -10.13 14.68
C ASP A 36 -19.21 -10.98 13.65
N GLU A 37 -19.57 -10.86 12.37
CA GLU A 37 -18.90 -11.56 11.26
C GLU A 37 -17.48 -11.03 10.98
N PHE A 38 -17.17 -9.84 11.50
CA PHE A 38 -15.92 -9.13 11.27
C PHE A 38 -15.15 -8.94 12.57
N GLN A 39 -13.83 -9.05 12.48
CA GLN A 39 -12.89 -8.63 13.53
C GLN A 39 -12.19 -7.35 13.04
N VAL A 40 -12.43 -6.23 13.72
CA VAL A 40 -11.81 -4.94 13.41
C VAL A 40 -10.65 -4.67 14.37
N ASP A 41 -9.43 -4.88 13.88
CA ASP A 41 -8.20 -4.46 14.56
C ASP A 41 -7.87 -3.01 14.17
N SER A 42 -7.20 -2.26 15.05
CA SER A 42 -6.74 -0.90 14.79
C SER A 42 -5.22 -0.83 14.76
N LEU A 43 -4.69 0.02 13.88
CA LEU A 43 -3.27 0.35 13.84
C LEU A 43 -3.09 1.85 13.64
N ALA A 44 -2.42 2.48 14.58
CA ALA A 44 -2.06 3.89 14.50
C ALA A 44 -0.75 4.03 13.71
N ILE A 45 -0.86 4.42 12.44
CA ILE A 45 0.26 4.86 11.61
C ILE A 45 0.01 6.32 11.26
N GLU A 46 1.07 7.13 11.31
CA GLU A 46 1.03 8.49 10.81
C GLU A 46 1.01 8.45 9.28
N LEU A 47 -0.06 8.96 8.68
CA LEU A 47 -0.24 9.06 7.24
C LEU A 47 -0.32 10.54 6.85
N PRO A 48 0.23 10.93 5.71
CA PRO A 48 0.16 12.32 5.25
C PRO A 48 -1.30 12.74 4.96
N GLU A 49 -1.63 13.99 5.25
CA GLU A 49 -2.89 14.62 4.85
C GLU A 49 -2.71 15.22 3.44
N LEU A 50 -2.98 14.40 2.41
CA LEU A 50 -2.76 14.73 1.01
C LEU A 50 -3.78 15.75 0.49
N GLN A 51 -3.45 16.41 -0.62
CA GLN A 51 -4.32 17.35 -1.32
C GLN A 51 -4.75 16.77 -2.68
N GLY A 52 -5.95 17.12 -3.11
CA GLY A 52 -6.54 16.63 -4.36
C GLY A 52 -8.03 16.31 -4.24
N GLU A 53 -8.50 15.47 -5.16
CA GLU A 53 -9.86 14.96 -5.16
C GLU A 53 -10.04 13.87 -4.10
N ILE A 54 -11.26 13.78 -3.55
CA ILE A 54 -11.59 12.92 -2.40
C ILE A 54 -11.16 11.46 -2.63
N GLU A 55 -11.42 10.90 -3.81
CA GLU A 55 -11.12 9.49 -4.09
C GLU A 55 -9.61 9.24 -4.26
N GLU A 56 -8.90 10.17 -4.91
CA GLU A 56 -7.46 10.04 -5.14
C GLU A 56 -6.67 10.20 -3.84
N ILE A 57 -7.09 11.13 -2.96
CA ILE A 57 -6.55 11.25 -1.60
C ILE A 57 -6.68 9.91 -0.85
N SER A 58 -7.89 9.33 -0.83
CA SER A 58 -8.12 8.09 -0.10
C SER A 58 -7.36 6.90 -0.69
N LYS A 59 -7.27 6.79 -2.03
CA LYS A 59 -6.46 5.74 -2.68
C LYS A 59 -4.99 5.86 -2.30
N GLU A 60 -4.40 7.05 -2.43
CA GLU A 60 -2.98 7.24 -2.16
C GLU A 60 -2.66 7.06 -0.67
N LYS A 61 -3.52 7.55 0.21
CA LYS A 61 -3.45 7.29 1.65
C LYS A 61 -3.48 5.78 1.96
N CYS A 62 -4.32 5.02 1.25
CA CYS A 62 -4.37 3.57 1.39
C CYS A 62 -3.10 2.90 0.85
N ARG A 63 -2.56 3.34 -0.30
CA ARG A 63 -1.28 2.85 -0.84
C ARG A 63 -0.16 2.99 0.17
N ILE A 64 -0.01 4.18 0.76
CA ILE A 64 0.98 4.46 1.81
C ILE A 64 0.74 3.58 3.03
N ALA A 65 -0.52 3.40 3.45
CA ALA A 65 -0.86 2.52 4.57
C ALA A 65 -0.47 1.05 4.32
N ILE A 66 -0.75 0.53 3.13
CA ILE A 66 -0.37 -0.84 2.72
C ILE A 66 1.15 -0.97 2.74
N GLN A 67 1.87 0.00 2.17
CA GLN A 67 3.35 0.00 2.15
C GLN A 67 3.92 -0.06 3.57
N ASN A 68 3.40 0.75 4.50
CA ASN A 68 3.84 0.73 5.91
C ASN A 68 3.53 -0.62 6.59
N VAL A 69 2.38 -1.22 6.28
CA VAL A 69 1.97 -2.51 6.86
C VAL A 69 2.83 -3.66 6.33
N LEU A 70 3.17 -3.65 5.04
CA LEU A 70 3.91 -4.75 4.40
C LEU A 70 5.43 -4.66 4.60
N THR A 71 5.99 -3.46 4.83
CA THR A 71 7.44 -3.29 4.98
C THR A 71 7.96 -3.47 6.40
N ASP A 72 7.18 -3.16 7.46
CA ASP A 72 7.60 -3.51 8.84
C ASP A 72 7.37 -5.02 9.07
N PRO A 73 8.42 -5.83 9.33
CA PRO A 73 8.27 -7.28 9.45
C PRO A 73 7.33 -7.73 10.57
N ARG A 74 7.23 -6.96 11.67
CA ARG A 74 6.37 -7.30 12.82
C ARG A 74 4.91 -7.02 12.49
N ILE A 75 4.65 -5.90 11.81
CA ILE A 75 3.30 -5.52 11.38
C ILE A 75 2.84 -6.46 10.26
N ALA A 76 3.70 -6.73 9.27
CA ALA A 76 3.43 -7.65 8.18
C ALA A 76 3.14 -9.06 8.68
N TYR A 77 3.94 -9.57 9.63
CA TYR A 77 3.70 -10.88 10.25
C TYR A 77 2.33 -10.95 10.94
N LYS A 78 1.91 -9.87 11.61
CA LYS A 78 0.66 -9.83 12.37
C LYS A 78 -0.57 -9.63 11.49
N TYR A 79 -0.48 -8.81 10.44
CA TYR A 79 -1.64 -8.33 9.70
C TYR A 79 -1.58 -8.54 8.18
N GLY A 80 -0.39 -8.64 7.58
CA GLY A 80 -0.21 -8.52 6.13
C GLY A 80 -0.79 -9.66 5.28
N SER A 81 -1.09 -10.82 5.87
CA SER A 81 -1.53 -12.02 5.14
C SER A 81 -3.03 -12.32 5.22
N GLU A 82 -3.72 -11.85 6.27
CA GLU A 82 -5.12 -12.19 6.54
C GLU A 82 -6.05 -10.97 6.68
N HIS A 83 -5.51 -9.77 6.90
CA HIS A 83 -6.34 -8.59 7.15
C HIS A 83 -6.57 -7.78 5.87
N VAL A 84 -7.83 -7.42 5.65
CA VAL A 84 -8.19 -6.36 4.70
C VAL A 84 -7.76 -5.03 5.30
N ILE A 85 -6.86 -4.32 4.63
CA ILE A 85 -6.35 -3.02 5.08
C ILE A 85 -7.35 -1.96 4.65
N VAL A 86 -7.79 -1.10 5.57
CA VAL A 86 -8.80 -0.06 5.32
C VAL A 86 -8.32 1.28 5.90
N VAL A 87 -8.42 2.34 5.11
CA VAL A 87 -8.32 3.74 5.54
C VAL A 87 -9.66 4.45 5.35
N GLU A 88 -9.89 5.50 6.12
CA GLU A 88 -11.11 6.34 6.05
C GLU A 88 -10.73 7.82 5.95
N ASP A 89 -11.35 8.52 5.01
CA ASP A 89 -11.40 9.99 4.97
C ASP A 89 -12.85 10.49 5.08
N THR A 90 -13.01 11.66 5.69
CA THR A 90 -14.31 12.30 5.87
C THR A 90 -14.24 13.72 5.33
N SER A 91 -15.16 14.05 4.43
CA SER A 91 -15.28 15.36 3.80
C SER A 91 -16.64 16.01 4.11
N LEU A 92 -16.66 17.33 4.18
CA LEU A 92 -17.89 18.12 4.23
C LEU A 92 -17.90 19.07 3.04
N CYS A 93 -18.82 18.82 2.11
CA CYS A 93 -18.83 19.46 0.79
C CYS A 93 -19.98 20.46 0.69
N PHE A 94 -19.70 21.76 0.56
CA PHE A 94 -20.74 22.76 0.34
C PHE A 94 -21.01 22.91 -1.14
N ASN A 95 -22.26 22.78 -1.57
CA ASN A 95 -22.60 22.81 -3.00
C ASN A 95 -22.30 24.20 -3.60
N ALA A 96 -22.62 25.27 -2.87
CA ALA A 96 -22.33 26.65 -3.25
C ALA A 96 -20.84 26.96 -3.46
N LEU A 97 -19.94 26.17 -2.86
CA LEU A 97 -18.49 26.33 -2.98
C LEU A 97 -17.87 25.21 -3.83
N ASN A 98 -18.63 24.60 -4.74
CA ASN A 98 -18.19 23.51 -5.60
C ASN A 98 -17.51 22.37 -4.79
N SER A 99 -18.17 21.93 -3.73
CA SER A 99 -17.73 20.87 -2.81
C SER A 99 -16.61 21.24 -1.83
N LEU A 100 -16.10 22.48 -1.82
CA LEU A 100 -15.24 22.94 -0.73
C LEU A 100 -16.04 23.15 0.57
N PRO A 101 -15.41 23.04 1.76
CA PRO A 101 -13.99 22.73 1.99
C PRO A 101 -13.61 21.26 1.71
N GLY A 102 -14.58 20.35 1.57
CA GLY A 102 -14.36 18.98 1.13
C GLY A 102 -13.40 18.23 2.07
N PRO A 103 -12.30 17.64 1.54
CA PRO A 103 -11.33 16.90 2.35
C PRO A 103 -10.57 17.80 3.34
N TYR A 104 -10.60 19.12 3.14
CA TYR A 104 -9.89 20.09 3.98
C TYR A 104 -10.70 20.53 5.21
N ILE A 105 -11.89 19.97 5.44
CA ILE A 105 -12.82 20.39 6.51
C ILE A 105 -12.18 20.46 7.90
N LYS A 106 -11.23 19.57 8.22
CA LYS A 106 -10.49 19.57 9.50
C LYS A 106 -9.85 20.94 9.77
N TRP A 107 -9.13 21.47 8.78
CA TRP A 107 -8.41 22.75 8.89
C TRP A 107 -9.35 23.94 8.91
N PHE A 108 -10.40 23.90 8.09
CA PHE A 108 -11.42 24.95 8.08
C PHE A 108 -12.15 25.00 9.43
N LEU A 109 -12.55 23.86 9.99
CA LEU A 109 -13.17 23.80 11.31
C LEU A 109 -12.23 24.31 12.41
N GLU A 110 -10.96 23.92 12.39
CA GLU A 110 -9.98 24.36 13.39
C GLU A 110 -9.78 25.89 13.38
N LYS A 111 -9.69 26.50 12.18
CA LYS A 111 -9.39 27.94 12.06
C LYS A 111 -10.63 28.82 12.14
N LEU A 112 -11.77 28.36 11.66
CA LEU A 112 -12.99 29.16 11.54
C LEU A 112 -14.02 28.87 12.64
N GLY A 113 -13.94 27.69 13.25
CA GLY A 113 -15.01 27.18 14.12
C GLY A 113 -16.34 27.00 13.37
N HIS A 114 -17.39 26.64 14.11
CA HIS A 114 -18.73 26.45 13.56
C HIS A 114 -19.33 27.73 12.96
N ASP A 115 -19.11 28.87 13.63
CA ASP A 115 -19.62 30.17 13.19
C ASP A 115 -18.93 30.63 11.90
N GLY A 116 -17.61 30.46 11.79
CA GLY A 116 -16.88 30.84 10.61
C GLY A 116 -17.23 29.98 9.40
N LEU A 117 -17.43 28.66 9.59
CA LEU A 117 -17.95 27.76 8.55
C LEU A 117 -19.34 28.21 8.04
N ASN A 118 -20.24 28.62 8.94
CA ASN A 118 -21.52 29.21 8.55
C ASN A 118 -21.35 30.53 7.78
N LYS A 119 -20.44 31.40 8.26
CA LYS A 119 -20.16 32.70 7.63
C LYS A 119 -19.62 32.57 6.20
N MET A 120 -18.87 31.51 5.89
CA MET A 120 -18.40 31.24 4.52
C MET A 120 -19.54 31.19 3.50
N LEU A 121 -20.74 30.77 3.92
CA LEU A 121 -21.88 30.64 3.04
C LEU A 121 -22.80 31.86 3.01
N VAL A 122 -22.58 32.90 3.83
CA VAL A 122 -23.52 34.06 3.94
C VAL A 122 -23.83 34.70 2.59
N GLY A 123 -22.85 34.81 1.69
CA GLY A 123 -23.01 35.39 0.36
C GLY A 123 -23.71 34.51 -0.68
N PHE A 124 -24.12 33.30 -0.32
CA PHE A 124 -24.73 32.32 -1.23
C PHE A 124 -26.16 32.01 -0.79
N GLU A 125 -27.11 31.92 -1.73
CA GLU A 125 -28.46 31.48 -1.40
C GLU A 125 -28.50 29.98 -1.08
N ASP A 126 -27.71 29.19 -1.82
CA ASP A 126 -27.60 27.75 -1.62
C ASP A 126 -26.80 27.43 -0.34
N LYS A 127 -27.45 26.75 0.60
CA LYS A 127 -26.83 26.22 1.84
C LYS A 127 -26.70 24.70 1.83
N SER A 128 -27.06 24.05 0.72
CA SER A 128 -27.01 22.61 0.62
C SER A 128 -25.57 22.09 0.68
N ALA A 129 -25.41 20.95 1.32
CA ALA A 129 -24.12 20.32 1.55
C ALA A 129 -24.25 18.81 1.60
N SER A 130 -23.12 18.13 1.44
CA SER A 130 -23.02 16.68 1.58
C SER A 130 -21.92 16.32 2.56
N ALA A 131 -22.24 15.49 3.55
CA ALA A 131 -21.26 14.77 4.33
C ALA A 131 -20.84 13.51 3.57
N VAL A 132 -19.54 13.31 3.38
CA VAL A 132 -19.00 12.21 2.56
C VAL A 132 -17.98 11.43 3.38
N CYS A 133 -18.17 10.11 3.45
CA CYS A 133 -17.19 9.16 3.97
C CYS A 133 -16.63 8.37 2.78
N THR A 134 -15.31 8.34 2.66
CA THR A 134 -14.61 7.58 1.63
C THR A 134 -13.72 6.57 2.31
N LEU A 135 -13.96 5.30 2.00
CA LEU A 135 -13.14 4.19 2.42
C LEU A 135 -12.27 3.79 1.24
N ALA A 136 -10.97 3.65 1.46
CA ALA A 136 -10.11 2.94 0.53
C ALA A 136 -9.59 1.69 1.21
N TYR A 137 -9.67 0.56 0.50
CA TYR A 137 -9.33 -0.74 1.06
C TYR A 137 -8.54 -1.61 0.08
N TRP A 138 -7.78 -2.54 0.66
CA TRP A 138 -6.96 -3.47 -0.10
C TRP A 138 -7.00 -4.88 0.51
N HIS A 139 -7.14 -5.87 -0.37
CA HIS A 139 -7.28 -7.26 0.02
C HIS A 139 -5.95 -8.03 -0.14
N PRO A 140 -5.46 -8.74 0.89
CA PRO A 140 -4.15 -9.41 0.84
C PRO A 140 -4.06 -10.56 -0.16
N GLN A 141 -5.19 -11.15 -0.56
CA GLN A 141 -5.22 -12.15 -1.64
C GLN A 141 -4.69 -11.58 -2.96
N TRP A 142 -4.83 -10.27 -3.23
CA TRP A 142 -4.29 -9.68 -4.44
C TRP A 142 -2.78 -9.81 -4.51
N LEU A 143 -2.05 -9.58 -3.40
CA LEU A 143 -0.61 -9.83 -3.35
C LEU A 143 -0.28 -11.29 -3.65
N GLN A 144 -1.03 -12.22 -3.08
CA GLN A 144 -0.82 -13.66 -3.30
C GLN A 144 -1.04 -14.04 -4.76
N GLU A 145 -2.04 -13.48 -5.41
CA GLU A 145 -2.32 -13.69 -6.84
C GLU A 145 -1.21 -13.11 -7.73
N GLN A 146 -0.72 -11.90 -7.42
CA GLN A 146 0.41 -11.30 -8.16
C GLN A 146 1.67 -12.17 -8.01
N LEU A 147 2.01 -12.60 -6.79
CA LEU A 147 3.15 -13.47 -6.53
C LEU A 147 3.05 -14.82 -7.26
N LYS A 148 1.85 -15.41 -7.33
CA LYS A 148 1.60 -16.64 -8.11
C LYS A 148 1.83 -16.44 -9.60
N LYS A 149 1.35 -15.32 -10.18
CA LYS A 149 1.56 -14.99 -11.59
C LYS A 149 3.05 -14.85 -11.93
N MET A 150 3.82 -14.22 -11.04
CA MET A 150 5.25 -14.02 -11.23
C MET A 150 6.04 -15.33 -11.12
N LYS A 151 5.73 -16.19 -10.14
CA LYS A 151 6.32 -17.54 -10.05
C LYS A 151 5.91 -18.46 -11.22
N GLY A 152 4.74 -18.23 -11.83
CA GLY A 152 4.29 -18.95 -13.01
C GLY A 152 5.05 -18.60 -14.31
N HIS A 153 5.80 -17.49 -14.33
CA HIS A 153 6.60 -17.07 -15.49
C HIS A 153 8.06 -17.59 -15.46
N SER A 154 8.49 -18.29 -14.39
CA SER A 154 9.85 -18.82 -14.28
C SER A 154 10.00 -20.28 -14.77
N HIS A 155 9.08 -20.78 -15.60
CA HIS A 155 9.19 -22.12 -16.22
C HIS A 155 9.29 -22.03 -17.75
N LEU A 156 10.51 -21.82 -18.22
CA LEU A 156 11.10 -22.12 -19.54
C LEU A 156 12.57 -21.67 -19.37
N HIS A 157 13.57 -22.50 -19.13
CA HIS A 157 13.96 -23.74 -19.78
C HIS A 157 14.48 -24.74 -18.74
N ASP A 158 13.82 -25.89 -18.61
CA ASP A 158 14.48 -27.10 -18.14
C ASP A 158 14.98 -27.83 -19.39
N HIS A 159 16.24 -27.61 -19.77
CA HIS A 159 16.90 -28.46 -20.77
C HIS A 159 17.50 -29.67 -20.05
N GLY A 160 16.62 -30.60 -19.69
CA GLY A 160 16.98 -31.97 -19.40
C GLY A 160 16.21 -32.87 -20.35
N GLU A 161 16.86 -33.34 -21.43
CA GLU A 161 16.80 -34.73 -21.90
C GLU A 161 17.64 -34.89 -23.17
N GLY A 162 18.61 -35.80 -23.08
CA GLY A 162 19.52 -36.13 -24.16
C GLY A 162 18.78 -36.78 -25.32
N HIS A 163 18.92 -36.16 -26.49
CA HIS A 163 18.64 -36.81 -27.77
C HIS A 163 19.94 -36.94 -28.55
N HIS A 164 20.45 -38.17 -28.62
CA HIS A 164 21.41 -38.59 -29.62
C HIS A 164 20.81 -38.37 -31.02
N HIS A 165 21.29 -37.35 -31.73
CA HIS A 165 21.20 -37.30 -33.18
C HIS A 165 22.58 -37.03 -33.76
N HIS A 166 23.14 -38.07 -34.39
CA HIS A 166 24.21 -37.93 -35.37
C HIS A 166 23.70 -37.04 -36.51
N HIS A 167 24.36 -35.91 -36.75
CA HIS A 167 24.41 -35.30 -38.06
C HIS A 167 25.82 -34.83 -38.38
N HIS A 168 26.37 -35.42 -39.44
CA HIS A 168 27.60 -35.05 -40.12
C HIS A 168 27.46 -33.73 -40.89
N GLY A 169 28.59 -33.04 -41.07
CA GLY A 169 28.85 -32.05 -42.13
C GLY A 169 28.80 -30.61 -41.61
N GLU A 170 29.90 -29.90 -41.35
CA GLU A 170 31.01 -29.41 -42.23
C GLU A 170 30.92 -27.88 -42.45
N SER A 171 32.09 -27.24 -42.51
CA SER A 171 32.44 -25.80 -42.68
C SER A 171 32.34 -24.94 -41.40
N GLY A 172 33.43 -24.41 -40.80
CA GLY A 172 34.63 -23.72 -41.33
C GLY A 172 34.37 -22.21 -41.22
N CYS A 173 35.11 -21.36 -40.50
CA CYS A 173 36.57 -21.20 -40.43
C CYS A 173 36.98 -20.48 -39.14
N CYS A 174 37.91 -21.07 -38.38
CA CYS A 174 38.85 -20.33 -37.53
C CYS A 174 40.24 -20.74 -38.01
N ASP A 175 40.95 -19.83 -38.69
CA ASP A 175 42.38 -19.96 -38.95
C ASP A 175 43.07 -18.71 -38.39
N HIS A 176 43.74 -18.87 -37.25
CA HIS A 176 45.15 -18.50 -37.15
C HIS A 176 45.78 -19.17 -35.93
N GLU A 177 46.52 -20.24 -36.20
CA GLU A 177 47.48 -20.84 -35.28
C GLU A 177 48.66 -19.89 -35.06
N HIS A 178 49.13 -19.78 -33.81
CA HIS A 178 50.56 -19.88 -33.53
C HIS A 178 50.80 -20.60 -32.19
N HIS A 179 51.65 -21.61 -32.29
CA HIS A 179 52.16 -22.48 -31.24
C HIS A 179 52.78 -21.72 -30.06
N HIS A 180 52.56 -22.21 -28.83
CA HIS A 180 53.57 -22.90 -28.03
C HIS A 180 52.97 -23.35 -26.68
N GLY A 181 53.16 -24.64 -26.36
CA GLY A 181 53.56 -25.14 -25.05
C GLY A 181 52.68 -24.90 -23.80
N GLU A 182 52.35 -26.02 -23.15
CA GLU A 182 52.11 -26.17 -21.71
C GLU A 182 50.69 -25.83 -21.22
N GLY A 183 50.09 -26.80 -20.52
CA GLY A 183 48.72 -26.72 -20.04
C GLY A 183 48.58 -25.83 -18.83
N HIS A 184 47.41 -25.23 -18.62
CA HIS A 184 47.03 -24.65 -17.34
C HIS A 184 45.51 -24.66 -17.15
N GLU A 185 45.10 -25.24 -16.02
CA GLU A 185 43.94 -24.84 -15.24
C GLU A 185 44.05 -23.34 -14.95
N HIS A 186 43.01 -22.54 -15.27
CA HIS A 186 42.95 -21.13 -14.89
C HIS A 186 41.81 -20.91 -13.89
N ALA A 187 42.11 -21.21 -12.63
CA ALA A 187 41.76 -20.27 -11.57
C ALA A 187 42.85 -19.21 -11.55
N SER A 188 42.53 -17.94 -11.77
CA SER A 188 43.48 -16.87 -11.48
C SER A 188 43.52 -16.64 -9.97
N GLU A 189 44.37 -17.42 -9.31
CA GLU A 189 45.06 -16.98 -8.10
C GLU A 189 45.83 -15.71 -8.42
N ASN A 190 45.34 -14.53 -8.01
CA ASN A 190 46.25 -13.44 -7.70
C ASN A 190 45.66 -12.38 -6.77
N THR A 191 45.20 -12.85 -5.62
CA THR A 191 45.32 -12.08 -4.38
C THR A 191 45.92 -13.01 -3.34
N GLU A 192 47.10 -12.67 -2.81
CA GLU A 192 47.81 -13.46 -1.77
C GLU A 192 46.91 -13.80 -0.57
N CYS A 193 45.80 -13.10 -0.39
CA CYS A 193 44.81 -13.26 0.68
C CYS A 193 44.07 -14.62 0.68
N CYS A 194 43.93 -15.31 -0.46
CA CYS A 194 43.06 -16.50 -0.55
C CYS A 194 43.74 -17.79 -1.04
N LYS A 195 45.09 -17.87 -1.03
CA LYS A 195 45.80 -19.11 -1.39
C LYS A 195 45.56 -20.22 -0.36
N GLY A 196 45.08 -21.36 -0.83
CA GLY A 196 44.85 -22.57 0.00
C GLY A 196 43.49 -22.66 0.69
N LEU A 197 42.54 -21.77 0.38
CA LEU A 197 41.18 -21.76 0.92
C LEU A 197 40.15 -22.16 -0.15
N THR A 198 39.07 -22.83 0.27
CA THR A 198 37.89 -23.01 -0.60
C THR A 198 37.13 -21.68 -0.77
N PRO A 199 36.30 -21.52 -1.81
CA PRO A 199 35.56 -20.27 -2.06
C PRO A 199 34.69 -19.79 -0.87
N GLU A 200 34.10 -20.73 -0.12
CA GLU A 200 33.32 -20.40 1.09
C GLU A 200 34.19 -20.00 2.30
N GLU A 201 35.45 -20.43 2.34
CA GLU A 201 36.42 -20.05 3.38
C GLU A 201 37.05 -18.68 3.11
N CYS A 202 37.35 -18.35 1.84
CA CYS A 202 37.81 -17.01 1.42
C CYS A 202 36.75 -15.93 1.74
N CYS A 203 35.46 -16.24 1.61
CA CYS A 203 34.37 -15.30 1.91
C CYS A 203 34.14 -15.06 3.43
N LYS A 204 34.63 -15.97 4.30
CA LYS A 204 34.45 -15.89 5.77
C LYS A 204 35.66 -15.29 6.50
N ASN A 205 36.82 -15.22 5.87
CA ASN A 205 38.02 -14.60 6.43
C ASN A 205 37.88 -13.06 6.43
N LYS A 206 37.24 -12.53 7.48
CA LYS A 206 37.02 -11.08 7.72
C LYS A 206 37.96 -10.51 8.78
N GLU A 207 39.15 -11.06 8.97
CA GLU A 207 40.14 -10.50 9.90
C GLU A 207 41.36 -10.00 9.12
N GLY A 208 41.30 -8.74 8.67
CA GLY A 208 42.46 -8.06 8.08
C GLY A 208 42.16 -7.16 6.88
N GLY A 209 41.24 -6.20 7.01
CA GLY A 209 41.37 -4.84 6.44
C GLY A 209 41.68 -4.53 4.96
N GLU A 210 41.95 -5.48 4.04
CA GLU A 210 42.36 -5.16 2.66
C GLU A 210 41.46 -5.83 1.60
N LYS A 211 40.96 -5.02 0.66
CA LYS A 211 40.02 -5.40 -0.41
C LYS A 211 40.78 -6.11 -1.53
N CYS A 212 40.23 -7.22 -2.03
CA CYS A 212 40.85 -8.06 -3.07
C CYS A 212 40.50 -7.68 -4.52
N CYS A 213 40.11 -6.44 -4.81
CA CYS A 213 39.94 -5.99 -6.19
C CYS A 213 39.98 -4.45 -6.32
N ASP A 214 41.00 -3.95 -7.03
CA ASP A 214 41.13 -2.56 -7.43
C ASP A 214 40.25 -2.26 -8.65
N LYS A 215 39.67 -1.06 -8.66
CA LYS A 215 38.52 -0.66 -9.47
C LYS A 215 38.86 0.01 -10.81
N GLU A 216 40.13 0.05 -11.24
CA GLU A 216 40.58 1.03 -12.26
C GLU A 216 41.00 0.47 -13.64
N GLU A 217 40.91 -0.83 -13.93
CA GLU A 217 41.34 -1.35 -15.27
C GLU A 217 40.21 -1.88 -16.19
N CYS A 218 38.92 -1.68 -15.86
CA CYS A 218 37.81 -2.21 -16.68
C CYS A 218 37.16 -1.22 -17.67
N CYS A 219 37.53 0.05 -17.68
CA CYS A 219 36.88 1.05 -18.54
C CYS A 219 37.89 1.90 -19.30
N ASP A 220 38.55 1.33 -20.30
CA ASP A 220 39.23 2.12 -21.34
C ASP A 220 38.98 1.47 -22.71
N LYS A 221 38.08 2.09 -23.50
CA LYS A 221 38.27 2.42 -24.93
C LYS A 221 37.03 3.08 -25.55
N GLU A 222 37.14 4.40 -25.63
CA GLU A 222 36.81 5.34 -26.73
C GLU A 222 35.50 5.19 -27.53
N GLY A 223 34.74 6.30 -27.53
CA GLY A 223 33.99 6.73 -28.72
C GLY A 223 32.92 7.81 -28.49
N GLY A 224 33.31 9.09 -28.49
CA GLY A 224 32.43 10.19 -28.92
C GLY A 224 32.25 11.35 -27.95
N ASP A 225 32.94 12.46 -28.26
CA ASP A 225 32.87 13.77 -27.63
C ASP A 225 31.45 14.37 -27.64
N GLU A 226 31.01 14.96 -26.53
CA GLU A 226 30.26 16.23 -26.49
C GLU A 226 30.20 16.77 -25.04
N GLU A 227 30.83 17.92 -24.82
CA GLU A 227 30.83 18.72 -23.59
C GLU A 227 29.42 19.22 -23.26
N TRP A 228 28.93 19.03 -22.02
CA TRP A 228 28.11 20.03 -21.29
C TRP A 228 28.27 19.87 -19.78
N GLU A 229 28.33 21.03 -19.13
CA GLU A 229 28.79 21.34 -17.77
C GLU A 229 27.79 20.97 -16.64
N ASP A 230 28.36 20.87 -15.43
CA ASP A 230 27.77 21.11 -14.10
C ASP A 230 26.87 20.03 -13.43
N GLU A 231 27.56 19.23 -12.61
CA GLU A 231 27.37 18.86 -11.19
C GLU A 231 25.95 18.72 -10.55
N GLU A 232 25.86 17.61 -9.80
CA GLU A 232 24.90 17.23 -8.75
C GLU A 232 23.61 16.47 -9.14
N GLN A 233 23.78 15.25 -9.66
CA GLN A 233 22.94 14.11 -9.32
C GLN A 233 23.80 12.86 -9.08
N HIS A 234 23.98 12.44 -7.82
CA HIS A 234 24.49 11.10 -7.53
C HIS A 234 23.38 10.08 -7.77
N GLY A 235 23.31 9.60 -9.00
CA GLY A 235 22.61 8.37 -9.36
C GLY A 235 23.41 7.16 -8.90
N GLU A 236 22.73 6.23 -8.24
CA GLU A 236 23.13 4.83 -8.16
C GLU A 236 23.10 4.26 -9.59
N HIS A 237 24.26 4.02 -10.19
CA HIS A 237 24.37 3.20 -11.41
C HIS A 237 25.27 2.01 -11.08
N GLY A 238 24.63 0.90 -10.72
CA GLY A 238 25.28 -0.40 -10.63
C GLY A 238 25.46 -0.99 -12.02
N CYS A 239 26.67 -1.45 -12.32
CA CYS A 239 26.94 -2.31 -13.47
C CYS A 239 26.21 -3.65 -13.28
N CYS A 240 25.30 -3.98 -14.20
CA CYS A 240 24.72 -5.30 -14.34
C CYS A 240 25.26 -5.90 -15.64
N ASP A 241 26.06 -6.95 -15.54
CA ASP A 241 26.47 -7.74 -16.69
C ASP A 241 25.26 -8.43 -17.33
N ASP A 242 25.34 -8.67 -18.63
CA ASP A 242 24.27 -8.92 -19.60
C ASP A 242 23.42 -10.20 -19.41
N HIS A 243 23.47 -10.87 -18.24
CA HIS A 243 22.68 -12.06 -17.92
C HIS A 243 21.98 -11.91 -16.57
N GLY A 244 20.90 -11.13 -16.58
CA GLY A 244 19.90 -11.09 -15.51
C GLY A 244 19.72 -9.70 -14.92
N CYS A 245 18.91 -8.87 -15.58
CA CYS A 245 18.25 -7.78 -14.87
C CYS A 245 17.54 -8.36 -13.65
N CYS A 246 18.05 -8.07 -12.45
CA CYS A 246 17.25 -8.02 -11.24
C CYS A 246 16.22 -6.91 -11.43
N GLY A 247 15.19 -7.20 -12.24
CA GLY A 247 14.07 -6.31 -12.46
C GLY A 247 13.43 -6.06 -11.10
N GLU A 248 13.43 -4.80 -10.67
CA GLU A 248 12.60 -4.39 -9.55
C GLU A 248 11.16 -4.74 -9.89
N VAL A 249 10.62 -5.71 -9.17
CA VAL A 249 9.22 -6.08 -9.30
C VAL A 249 8.40 -5.00 -8.60
N GLU A 250 7.84 -4.09 -9.38
CA GLU A 250 6.92 -3.09 -8.85
C GLU A 250 5.61 -3.78 -8.43
N LEU A 251 5.39 -3.90 -7.12
CA LEU A 251 4.14 -4.42 -6.58
C LEU A 251 3.01 -3.41 -6.85
N LYS A 252 2.08 -3.76 -7.74
CA LYS A 252 0.90 -2.93 -7.99
C LYS A 252 -0.08 -3.03 -6.81
N LEU A 253 0.08 -2.13 -5.84
CA LEU A 253 -0.82 -1.95 -4.71
C LEU A 253 -2.01 -1.08 -5.13
N ASP A 254 -3.06 -1.64 -5.71
CA ASP A 254 -4.19 -0.84 -6.23
C ASP A 254 -5.41 -0.93 -5.30
N PRO A 255 -5.68 0.06 -4.44
CA PRO A 255 -6.81 0.02 -3.52
C PRO A 255 -8.12 0.31 -4.24
N LEU A 256 -9.19 -0.30 -3.76
CA LEU A 256 -10.55 0.01 -4.19
C LEU A 256 -11.17 1.05 -3.27
N VAL A 257 -12.10 1.84 -3.80
CA VAL A 257 -12.78 2.91 -3.08
C VAL A 257 -14.26 2.61 -2.92
N ILE A 258 -14.79 2.86 -1.73
CA ILE A 258 -16.21 2.83 -1.41
C ILE A 258 -16.60 4.17 -0.79
N ARG A 259 -17.69 4.75 -1.28
CA ARG A 259 -18.18 6.04 -0.81
C ARG A 259 -19.56 5.87 -0.18
N GLY A 260 -19.77 6.56 0.93
CA GLY A 260 -21.09 6.81 1.49
C GLY A 260 -21.32 8.31 1.63
N ASP A 261 -22.51 8.78 1.24
CA ASP A 261 -22.88 10.18 1.28
C ASP A 261 -24.19 10.41 2.04
N THR A 262 -24.29 11.56 2.71
CA THR A 262 -25.55 12.06 3.26
C THR A 262 -25.70 13.50 2.84
N LYS A 263 -26.78 13.78 2.11
CA LYS A 263 -27.19 15.13 1.73
C LYS A 263 -27.82 15.85 2.91
N GLY A 264 -27.70 17.17 2.91
CA GLY A 264 -28.25 18.03 3.94
C GLY A 264 -28.01 19.50 3.64
N MET A 265 -27.99 20.30 4.69
CA MET A 265 -27.74 21.73 4.62
C MET A 265 -26.89 22.20 5.80
N ILE A 266 -26.17 23.30 5.55
CA ILE A 266 -25.44 24.01 6.59
C ILE A 266 -26.38 24.97 7.29
N VAL A 267 -26.41 24.89 8.61
CA VAL A 267 -27.27 25.66 9.49
C VAL A 267 -26.46 26.26 10.64
N PRO A 268 -26.97 27.32 11.29
CA PRO A 268 -26.37 27.84 12.52
C PRO A 268 -26.15 26.71 13.53
N PRO A 269 -25.03 26.72 14.28
CA PRO A 269 -24.66 25.61 15.15
C PRO A 269 -25.75 25.33 16.20
N ARG A 270 -26.14 24.07 16.30
CA ARG A 270 -27.02 23.55 17.37
C ARG A 270 -26.50 22.20 17.86
N SER A 271 -26.51 22.00 19.17
CA SER A 271 -26.10 20.75 19.82
C SER A 271 -26.94 20.49 21.07
N SER A 272 -27.20 19.23 21.39
CA SER A 272 -27.78 18.83 22.68
C SER A 272 -26.72 18.65 23.77
N ASP A 273 -25.47 18.39 23.39
CA ASP A 273 -24.35 18.10 24.29
C ASP A 273 -23.16 19.03 24.06
N GLU A 274 -22.38 19.30 25.11
CA GLU A 274 -21.13 20.08 25.05
C GLU A 274 -19.97 19.28 25.66
N PRO A 275 -18.82 19.13 24.96
CA PRO A 275 -18.49 19.67 23.64
C PRO A 275 -19.07 18.81 22.50
N ALA A 276 -19.59 19.47 21.47
CA ALA A 276 -20.07 18.79 20.28
C ALA A 276 -18.92 18.25 19.39
N PHE A 277 -19.15 17.11 18.74
CA PHE A 277 -18.12 16.45 17.93
C PHE A 277 -17.97 17.07 16.54
N GLY A 278 -16.77 17.52 16.21
CA GLY A 278 -16.42 17.95 14.85
C GLY A 278 -17.34 19.04 14.31
N TRP A 279 -17.82 18.89 13.08
CA TRP A 279 -18.73 19.81 12.40
C TRP A 279 -20.20 19.37 12.49
N ASP A 280 -20.52 18.35 13.30
CA ASP A 280 -21.89 17.87 13.47
C ASP A 280 -22.92 18.98 13.84
N PRO A 281 -22.57 20.02 14.64
CA PRO A 281 -23.53 21.07 15.01
C PRO A 281 -24.06 21.91 13.88
N ILE A 282 -23.35 21.96 12.75
CA ILE A 282 -23.72 22.83 11.63
C ILE A 282 -24.33 22.06 10.46
N PHE A 283 -24.39 20.73 10.53
CA PHE A 283 -24.91 19.90 9.45
C PHE A 283 -26.26 19.31 9.82
N GLN A 284 -27.29 19.70 9.09
CA GLN A 284 -28.64 19.15 9.19
C GLN A 284 -28.88 18.22 7.99
N PRO A 285 -28.98 16.89 8.20
CA PRO A 285 -29.24 15.95 7.11
C PRO A 285 -30.64 16.13 6.55
N GLU A 286 -30.79 15.82 5.26
CA GLU A 286 -32.07 15.88 4.55
C GLU A 286 -33.12 14.96 5.19
N GLY A 287 -34.35 15.45 5.31
CA GLY A 287 -35.45 14.73 5.98
C GLY A 287 -35.51 14.89 7.49
N PHE A 288 -34.60 15.65 8.11
CA PHE A 288 -34.57 15.91 9.55
C PHE A 288 -34.54 17.41 9.86
N SER A 289 -35.06 17.78 11.04
CA SER A 289 -34.96 19.14 11.60
C SER A 289 -33.77 19.30 12.57
N GLN A 290 -33.23 18.19 13.05
CA GLN A 290 -32.09 18.12 13.97
C GLN A 290 -30.77 18.18 13.20
N THR A 291 -29.75 18.83 13.77
CA THR A 291 -28.37 18.66 13.33
C THR A 291 -27.85 17.28 13.73
N TYR A 292 -26.73 16.83 13.17
CA TYR A 292 -26.10 15.59 13.65
C TYR A 292 -25.74 15.63 15.13
N ALA A 293 -25.45 16.81 15.69
CA ALA A 293 -25.12 16.95 17.11
C ALA A 293 -26.36 16.95 18.02
N GLU A 294 -27.56 17.13 17.47
CA GLU A 294 -28.84 17.02 18.20
C GLU A 294 -29.45 15.60 18.10
N MET A 295 -28.87 14.71 17.29
CA MET A 295 -29.36 13.34 17.09
C MET A 295 -28.77 12.37 18.12
N SER A 296 -29.54 11.36 18.51
CA SER A 296 -28.97 10.21 19.22
C SER A 296 -27.96 9.48 18.34
N LYS A 297 -27.01 8.79 18.98
CA LYS A 297 -25.99 8.02 18.28
C LYS A 297 -26.62 6.96 17.37
N GLU A 298 -27.68 6.30 17.83
CA GLU A 298 -28.41 5.27 17.09
C GLU A 298 -29.07 5.85 15.84
N GLN A 299 -29.74 7.00 15.96
CA GLN A 299 -30.38 7.67 14.84
C GLN A 299 -29.34 8.14 13.81
N LYS A 300 -28.28 8.82 14.27
CA LYS A 300 -27.17 9.27 13.41
C LYS A 300 -26.55 8.08 12.67
N ASN A 301 -26.25 6.99 13.39
CA ASN A 301 -25.66 5.80 12.81
C ASN A 301 -26.52 5.17 11.72
N SER A 302 -27.86 5.25 11.79
CA SER A 302 -28.72 4.68 10.75
C SER A 302 -28.71 5.44 9.41
N ILE A 303 -28.30 6.72 9.41
CA ILE A 303 -28.36 7.58 8.21
C ILE A 303 -27.01 8.15 7.78
N SER A 304 -25.96 7.95 8.59
CA SER A 304 -24.68 8.63 8.36
C SER A 304 -23.96 8.08 7.13
N HIS A 305 -23.30 8.99 6.43
CA HIS A 305 -22.32 8.75 5.38
C HIS A 305 -21.33 7.64 5.74
N ARG A 306 -20.83 7.60 6.99
CA ARG A 306 -19.95 6.52 7.47
C ARG A 306 -20.65 5.17 7.51
N TYR A 307 -21.84 5.09 8.09
CA TYR A 307 -22.61 3.83 8.12
C TYR A 307 -22.85 3.31 6.70
N LYS A 308 -23.27 4.18 5.79
CA LYS A 308 -23.47 3.80 4.38
C LYS A 308 -22.20 3.24 3.74
N ALA A 309 -21.05 3.89 3.96
CA ALA A 309 -19.78 3.44 3.41
C ALA A 309 -19.35 2.07 3.98
N PHE A 310 -19.40 1.90 5.31
CA PHE A 310 -19.03 0.63 5.94
C PHE A 310 -20.04 -0.50 5.68
N LYS A 311 -21.33 -0.16 5.50
CA LYS A 311 -22.34 -1.14 5.11
C LYS A 311 -22.09 -1.65 3.70
N ALA A 312 -21.75 -0.77 2.76
CA ALA A 312 -21.34 -1.17 1.42
C ALA A 312 -20.05 -2.01 1.45
N LEU A 313 -19.05 -1.65 2.27
CA LEU A 313 -17.85 -2.46 2.45
C LEU A 313 -18.18 -3.86 3.01
N GLN A 314 -19.08 -3.93 3.99
CA GLN A 314 -19.56 -5.20 4.55
C GLN A 314 -20.17 -6.09 3.45
N GLU A 315 -21.05 -5.54 2.61
CA GLU A 315 -21.68 -6.28 1.51
C GLU A 315 -20.65 -6.81 0.52
N VAL A 316 -19.67 -5.99 0.12
CA VAL A 316 -18.59 -6.37 -0.79
C VAL A 316 -17.70 -7.47 -0.20
N LEU A 317 -17.38 -7.40 1.09
CA LEU A 317 -16.51 -8.39 1.73
C LEU A 317 -17.25 -9.72 1.99
N LEU A 318 -18.55 -9.68 2.26
CA LEU A 318 -19.37 -10.90 2.43
C LEU A 318 -19.68 -11.58 1.09
N SER A 319 -19.86 -10.83 0.00
CA SER A 319 -20.09 -11.42 -1.33
C SER A 319 -18.87 -12.15 -1.89
N ASN A 320 -17.67 -11.81 -1.38
CA ASN A 320 -16.39 -12.39 -1.80
C ASN A 320 -15.83 -13.41 -0.77
N LYS A 321 -16.67 -13.89 0.15
CA LYS A 321 -16.29 -14.83 1.21
C LYS A 321 -16.15 -16.27 0.72
#